data_AF-A0A7M7NEJ6-F1
#
_entry.id   AF-A0A7M7NEJ6-F1
#
_cell.length_a   1.000
_cell.length_b   1.000
_cell.length_c   1.000
_cell.angle_alpha   90.00
_cell.angle_beta   90.00
_cell.angle_gamma   90.00
#
_symmetry.space_group_name_H-M   'P 1'
#
loop_
_entity.id
_entity.type
_entity.pdbx_description
1 polymer ?
#
loop_
_entity_poly.entity_id
_entity_poly.type
_entity_poly.pdbx_seq_one_letter_code
_entity_poly.pdbx_strand_id
1 'polypeptide(L)'
;MKITHVLFIEYTYSFVYRGAIGIAFRPLDFATYLLFIMIVNMVFYLLFYLFMKGMRGENVLSFLLLGLTIFLWGTAVSFFLKTNSGWQDSAARSREMNADCSIMGFYDAHDIWHLISAFALFVSFVYLLLLDDNLDQTRQTDIPVF
;
A
#
# COMPACT_ATOMS: atom_id res chain seq x y z
N MET A 1 -23.45 -5.17 11.98
CA MET A 1 -23.00 -6.39 11.29
C MET A 1 -23.57 -6.55 9.87
N LYS A 2 -24.87 -6.31 9.62
CA LYS A 2 -25.39 -6.30 8.23
C LYS A 2 -24.88 -5.12 7.38
N ILE A 3 -24.62 -3.97 7.99
CA ILE A 3 -24.15 -2.76 7.29
C ILE A 3 -22.67 -2.87 6.84
N THR A 4 -21.84 -3.59 7.60
CA THR A 4 -20.39 -3.75 7.33
C THR A 4 -20.11 -4.64 6.13
N HIS A 5 -20.88 -5.73 5.95
CA HIS A 5 -20.78 -6.57 4.75
C HIS A 5 -21.27 -5.85 3.48
N VAL A 6 -22.33 -5.03 3.58
CA VAL A 6 -22.84 -4.27 2.43
C VAL A 6 -21.84 -3.18 2.00
N LEU A 7 -21.21 -2.50 2.97
CA LEU A 7 -20.14 -1.53 2.68
C LEU A 7 -18.95 -2.21 2.00
N PHE A 8 -18.44 -3.32 2.52
CA PHE A 8 -17.29 -4.00 1.93
C PHE A 8 -17.55 -4.49 0.49
N ILE A 9 -18.76 -5.00 0.21
CA ILE A 9 -19.18 -5.45 -1.13
C ILE A 9 -19.35 -4.27 -2.10
N GLU A 10 -20.00 -3.18 -1.70
CA GLU A 10 -20.11 -1.99 -2.56
C GLU A 10 -18.74 -1.33 -2.83
N TYR A 11 -17.82 -1.41 -1.87
CA TYR A 11 -16.47 -0.86 -2.01
C TYR A 11 -15.57 -1.68 -2.94
N THR A 12 -15.61 -3.01 -2.85
CA THR A 12 -14.91 -3.89 -3.80
C THR A 12 -15.47 -3.72 -5.21
N TYR A 13 -16.79 -3.58 -5.35
CA TYR A 13 -17.43 -3.30 -6.63
C TYR A 13 -17.01 -1.93 -7.21
N SER A 14 -16.95 -0.88 -6.38
CA SER A 14 -16.48 0.47 -6.77
C SER A 14 -14.99 0.47 -7.15
N PHE A 15 -14.15 -0.28 -6.45
CA PHE A 15 -12.73 -0.40 -6.74
C PHE A 15 -12.47 -1.14 -8.07
N VAL A 16 -13.18 -2.25 -8.32
CA VAL A 16 -13.13 -2.97 -9.60
C VAL A 16 -13.68 -2.10 -10.74
N TYR A 17 -14.77 -1.38 -10.51
CA TYR A 17 -15.37 -0.46 -11.49
C TYR A 17 -14.42 0.69 -11.85
N ARG A 18 -13.80 1.34 -10.86
CA ARG A 18 -12.80 2.40 -11.07
C ARG A 18 -11.53 1.85 -11.73
N GLY A 19 -11.14 0.62 -11.41
CA GLY A 19 -10.12 -0.14 -12.13
C GLY A 19 -10.50 -0.25 -13.62
N ALA A 20 -11.64 -0.86 -13.94
CA ALA A 20 -12.09 -1.02 -15.32
C ALA A 20 -12.15 0.31 -16.11
N ILE A 21 -12.58 1.41 -15.48
CA ILE A 21 -12.57 2.75 -16.07
C ILE A 21 -11.14 3.26 -16.32
N GLY A 22 -10.20 3.05 -15.39
CA GLY A 22 -8.81 3.46 -15.57
C GLY A 22 -8.10 2.72 -16.73
N ILE A 23 -8.52 1.49 -17.05
CA ILE A 23 -8.07 0.78 -18.27
C ILE A 23 -8.62 1.47 -19.53
N ALA A 24 -9.86 1.95 -19.48
CA ALA A 24 -10.56 2.51 -20.64
C ALA A 24 -10.13 3.96 -20.99
N PHE A 25 -9.65 4.76 -20.02
CA PHE A 25 -9.39 6.20 -20.20
C PHE A 25 -7.91 6.62 -20.09
N ARG A 26 -6.96 5.71 -20.30
CA ARG A 26 -5.51 5.87 -19.98
C ARG A 26 -4.88 7.25 -20.26
N PRO A 27 -4.39 7.93 -19.21
CA PRO A 27 -3.32 8.92 -19.30
C PRO A 27 -1.99 8.46 -18.66
N LEU A 28 -1.93 7.28 -18.02
CA LEU A 28 -0.77 6.75 -17.28
C LEU A 28 -0.28 5.41 -17.87
N ASP A 29 1.01 5.10 -17.68
CA ASP A 29 1.59 3.82 -18.12
C ASP A 29 1.02 2.62 -17.33
N PHE A 30 1.13 1.42 -17.91
CA PHE A 30 0.53 0.20 -17.36
C PHE A 30 1.07 -0.14 -15.95
N ALA A 31 2.36 0.07 -15.69
CA ALA A 31 2.98 -0.31 -14.43
C ALA A 31 2.51 0.62 -13.30
N THR A 32 2.49 1.93 -13.53
CA THR A 32 1.98 2.91 -12.57
C THR A 32 0.52 2.67 -12.24
N TYR A 33 -0.29 2.33 -13.24
CA TYR A 33 -1.70 2.01 -13.05
C TYR A 33 -1.90 0.74 -12.21
N LEU A 34 -1.18 -0.34 -12.49
CA LEU A 34 -1.23 -1.58 -11.72
C LEU A 34 -0.78 -1.34 -10.27
N LEU A 35 0.32 -0.61 -10.08
CA LEU A 35 0.82 -0.21 -8.78
C LEU A 35 -0.25 0.55 -7.98
N PHE A 36 -0.89 1.55 -8.58
CA PHE A 36 -1.92 2.35 -7.92
C PHE A 36 -3.06 1.48 -7.37
N ILE A 37 -3.57 0.55 -8.18
CA ILE A 37 -4.61 -0.40 -7.74
C ILE A 37 -4.12 -1.21 -6.54
N MET A 38 -2.96 -1.86 -6.64
CA MET A 38 -2.47 -2.73 -5.58
C MET A 38 -2.25 -1.97 -4.26
N ILE A 39 -1.69 -0.76 -4.31
CA ILE A 39 -1.46 0.09 -3.13
C ILE A 39 -2.79 0.55 -2.53
N VAL A 40 -3.71 1.06 -3.34
CA VAL A 40 -5.02 1.52 -2.88
C VAL A 40 -5.80 0.39 -2.23
N ASN A 41 -5.77 -0.81 -2.83
CA ASN A 41 -6.38 -2.00 -2.25
C ASN A 41 -5.80 -2.33 -0.87
N MET A 42 -4.46 -2.40 -0.76
CA MET A 42 -3.78 -2.68 0.51
C MET A 42 -4.13 -1.64 1.59
N VAL A 43 -4.09 -0.35 1.25
CA VAL A 43 -4.43 0.74 2.19
C VAL A 43 -5.88 0.63 2.65
N PHE A 44 -6.81 0.34 1.73
CA PHE A 44 -8.21 0.18 2.11
C PHE A 44 -8.43 -1.00 3.05
N TYR A 45 -7.82 -2.15 2.78
CA TYR A 45 -7.89 -3.29 3.70
C TYR A 45 -7.33 -2.93 5.08
N LEU A 46 -6.15 -2.30 5.13
CA LEU A 46 -5.55 -1.88 6.39
C LEU A 46 -6.45 -0.92 7.18
N LEU A 47 -7.01 0.09 6.52
CA LEU A 47 -7.93 1.04 7.14
C LEU A 47 -9.23 0.38 7.61
N PHE A 48 -9.76 -0.55 6.84
CA PHE A 48 -10.95 -1.31 7.22
C PHE A 48 -10.70 -2.09 8.52
N TYR A 49 -9.60 -2.85 8.60
CA TYR A 49 -9.25 -3.59 9.81
C TYR A 49 -9.05 -2.68 11.02
N LEU A 50 -8.31 -1.57 10.87
CA LEU A 50 -8.11 -0.59 11.94
C LEU A 50 -9.43 0.03 12.41
N PHE A 51 -10.31 0.37 11.47
CA PHE A 51 -11.62 0.92 11.76
C PHE A 51 -12.49 -0.09 12.53
N MET A 52 -12.52 -1.34 12.09
CA MET A 52 -13.27 -2.41 12.77
C MET A 52 -12.76 -2.65 14.18
N LYS A 53 -11.43 -2.69 14.35
CA LYS A 53 -10.78 -2.84 15.67
C LYS A 53 -11.16 -1.69 16.60
N GLY A 54 -11.13 -0.45 16.09
CA GLY A 54 -11.60 0.74 16.80
C GLY A 54 -13.08 0.69 17.19
N MET A 55 -13.96 0.24 16.28
CA MET A 55 -15.39 0.08 16.57
C MET A 55 -15.68 -0.97 17.65
N ARG A 56 -14.84 -2.00 17.76
CA ARG A 56 -14.95 -3.06 18.77
C ARG A 56 -14.28 -2.69 20.10
N GLY A 57 -13.57 -1.56 20.16
CA GLY A 57 -12.82 -1.16 21.34
C GLY A 57 -11.61 -2.05 21.61
N GLU A 58 -11.13 -2.75 20.58
CA GLU A 58 -9.93 -3.56 20.67
C GLU A 58 -8.68 -2.68 20.59
N ASN A 59 -7.68 -2.98 21.41
CA ASN A 59 -6.43 -2.23 21.43
C ASN A 59 -5.57 -2.57 20.21
N VAL A 60 -4.99 -1.54 19.59
CA VAL A 60 -3.95 -1.72 18.57
C VAL A 60 -2.63 -1.95 19.30
N LEU A 61 -2.14 -3.19 19.29
CA LEU A 61 -1.00 -3.58 20.12
C LEU A 61 0.31 -2.88 19.70
N SER A 62 0.51 -2.63 18.40
CA SER A 62 1.81 -2.27 17.85
C SER A 62 1.83 -0.90 17.16
N PHE A 63 1.64 0.17 17.95
CA PHE A 63 1.76 1.56 17.47
C PHE A 63 3.12 1.87 16.85
N LEU A 64 4.20 1.23 17.32
CA LEU A 64 5.54 1.37 16.76
C LEU A 64 5.61 0.85 15.32
N LEU A 65 5.06 -0.34 15.06
CA LEU A 65 5.03 -0.93 13.71
C LEU A 65 4.12 -0.12 12.78
N LEU A 66 3.01 0.40 13.29
CA LEU A 66 2.14 1.29 12.53
C LEU A 66 2.87 2.59 12.15
N GLY A 67 3.55 3.22 13.10
CA GLY A 67 4.36 4.41 12.87
C GLY A 67 5.50 4.17 11.86
N LEU A 68 6.21 3.05 12.00
CA LEU A 68 7.25 2.63 11.07
C LEU A 68 6.69 2.39 9.65
N THR A 69 5.53 1.74 9.55
CA THR A 69 4.83 1.51 8.28
C THR A 69 4.51 2.84 7.58
N ILE A 70 3.92 3.79 8.31
CA ILE A 70 3.57 5.12 7.78
C ILE A 70 4.84 5.86 7.34
N PHE A 71 5.91 5.82 8.14
CA PHE A 71 7.18 6.46 7.82
C PHE A 71 7.83 5.89 6.54
N LEU A 72 7.90 4.55 6.43
CA LEU A 72 8.46 3.87 5.27
C LEU A 72 7.65 4.15 4.00
N TRP A 73 6.32 4.13 4.07
CA TRP A 73 5.46 4.50 2.93
C TRP A 73 5.61 5.95 2.53
N GLY A 74 5.62 6.88 3.50
CA GLY A 74 5.84 8.31 3.22
C GLY A 74 7.17 8.56 2.52
N THR A 75 8.23 7.89 2.99
CA THR A 75 9.55 7.94 2.38
C THR A 75 9.53 7.33 0.97
N ALA A 76 8.96 6.14 0.79
CA ALA A 76 8.83 5.51 -0.52
C ALA A 76 8.10 6.40 -1.54
N VAL A 77 6.97 6.99 -1.15
CA VAL A 77 6.20 7.90 -2.02
C VAL A 77 7.02 9.14 -2.38
N SER A 78 7.78 9.71 -1.45
CA SER A 78 8.65 10.86 -1.74
C SER A 78 9.70 10.58 -2.81
N PHE A 79 10.21 9.34 -2.89
CA PHE A 79 11.14 8.92 -3.93
C PHE A 79 10.42 8.50 -5.22
N PHE A 80 9.24 7.90 -5.12
CA PHE A 80 8.40 7.55 -6.27
C PHE A 80 8.04 8.77 -7.13
N LEU A 81 7.79 9.92 -6.48
CA LEU A 81 7.46 11.17 -7.17
C LEU A 81 8.66 11.78 -7.93
N LYS A 82 9.88 11.26 -7.75
CA LYS A 82 11.06 11.66 -8.52
C LYS A 82 11.10 10.85 -9.81
N THR A 83 10.86 11.52 -10.94
CA THR A 83 10.78 10.87 -12.25
C THR A 83 12.18 10.70 -12.85
N ASN A 84 12.71 9.48 -12.82
CA ASN A 84 14.03 9.14 -13.36
C ASN A 84 13.99 8.13 -14.51
N SER A 85 12.84 7.54 -14.82
CA SER A 85 12.72 6.48 -15.83
C SER A 85 11.35 6.52 -16.52
N GLY A 86 11.32 6.06 -17.78
CA GLY A 86 10.14 6.05 -18.63
C GLY A 86 9.94 4.69 -19.25
N TRP A 87 8.96 3.92 -18.78
CA TRP A 87 8.71 2.55 -19.22
C TRP A 87 8.14 2.44 -20.64
N GLN A 88 7.54 3.52 -21.14
CA GLN A 88 6.97 3.59 -22.49
C GLN A 88 7.95 4.18 -23.50
N ASP A 89 9.06 4.74 -23.02
CA ASP A 89 10.07 5.37 -23.85
C ASP A 89 11.04 4.33 -24.42
N SER A 90 11.65 4.67 -25.56
CA SER A 90 12.82 3.91 -26.03
C SER A 90 13.96 3.99 -25.00
N ALA A 91 14.82 2.97 -24.96
CA ALA A 91 15.96 2.96 -24.05
C ALA A 91 16.87 4.20 -24.21
N ALA A 92 16.99 4.76 -25.42
CA ALA A 92 17.73 5.99 -25.66
C ALA A 92 17.05 7.21 -25.02
N ARG A 93 15.73 7.31 -25.16
CA ARG A 93 14.95 8.43 -24.62
C ARG A 93 14.85 8.37 -23.09
N SER A 94 14.63 7.19 -22.52
CA SER A 94 14.59 7.03 -21.07
C SER A 94 15.93 7.42 -20.41
N ARG A 95 17.07 7.19 -21.08
CA ARG A 95 18.40 7.58 -20.57
C ARG A 95 18.57 9.09 -20.40
N GLU A 96 17.82 9.90 -21.15
CA GLU A 96 17.85 11.37 -20.98
C GLU A 96 17.24 11.82 -19.66
N MET A 97 16.49 10.96 -18.97
CA MET A 97 15.87 11.24 -17.67
C MET A 97 16.71 10.76 -16.48
N ASN A 98 17.85 10.10 -16.73
CA ASN A 98 18.73 9.65 -15.67
C ASN A 98 19.27 10.86 -14.90
N ALA A 99 18.98 10.92 -13.61
CA ALA A 99 19.56 11.91 -12.69
C ALA A 99 20.86 11.39 -12.06
N ASP A 100 21.61 12.28 -11.41
CA ASP A 100 22.78 11.88 -10.63
C ASP A 100 22.39 10.90 -9.51
N CYS A 101 23.26 9.90 -9.29
CA CYS A 101 23.04 8.89 -8.26
C CYS A 101 23.07 9.52 -6.86
N SER A 102 22.09 9.17 -6.02
CA SER A 102 21.89 9.75 -4.70
C SER A 102 22.75 9.11 -3.60
N ILE A 103 22.92 7.77 -3.63
CA ILE A 103 23.65 7.02 -2.58
C ILE A 103 24.87 6.33 -3.19
N MET A 104 26.04 6.57 -2.59
CA MET A 104 27.33 5.94 -2.95
C MET A 104 27.74 6.09 -4.43
N GLY A 105 27.14 7.04 -5.14
CA GLY A 105 27.34 7.19 -6.59
C GLY A 105 26.82 6.03 -7.42
N PHE A 106 25.95 5.18 -6.86
CA PHE A 106 25.43 3.98 -7.53
C PHE A 106 23.91 3.90 -7.57
N TYR A 107 23.23 4.20 -6.46
CA TYR A 107 21.78 4.10 -6.39
C TYR A 107 21.11 5.45 -6.67
N ASP A 108 20.17 5.45 -7.60
CA ASP A 108 19.37 6.62 -7.91
C ASP A 108 18.08 6.68 -7.06
N ALA A 109 17.20 7.65 -7.33
CA ALA A 109 15.96 7.78 -6.60
C ALA A 109 15.00 6.59 -6.82
N HIS A 110 15.03 5.98 -8.00
CA HIS A 110 14.17 4.86 -8.37
C HIS A 110 14.57 3.58 -7.63
N ASP A 111 15.88 3.33 -7.52
CA ASP A 111 16.42 2.22 -6.73
C ASP A 111 16.05 2.34 -5.24
N ILE A 112 16.17 3.56 -4.69
CA ILE A 112 15.82 3.84 -3.31
C ILE A 112 14.31 3.65 -3.09
N TRP A 113 13.48 4.11 -4.03
CA TRP A 113 12.04 3.87 -3.98
C TRP A 113 11.73 2.37 -3.92
N HIS A 114 12.33 1.55 -4.78
CA HIS A 114 12.14 0.10 -4.76
C HIS A 114 12.56 -0.53 -3.44
N LEU A 115 13.73 -0.16 -2.92
CA LEU A 115 14.22 -0.70 -1.65
C LEU A 115 13.30 -0.34 -0.48
N ILE A 116 12.97 0.94 -0.32
CA ILE A 116 12.16 1.42 0.81
C ILE A 116 10.72 0.92 0.71
N SER A 117 10.13 0.86 -0.49
CA SER A 117 8.78 0.31 -0.67
C SER A 117 8.71 -1.20 -0.39
N ALA A 118 9.75 -1.97 -0.69
CA ALA A 118 9.83 -3.37 -0.30
C ALA A 118 9.83 -3.55 1.23
N PHE A 119 10.59 -2.72 1.95
CA PHE A 119 10.53 -2.69 3.42
C PHE A 119 9.16 -2.24 3.93
N ALA A 120 8.55 -1.23 3.31
CA ALA A 120 7.22 -0.75 3.68
C ALA A 120 6.17 -1.87 3.56
N LEU A 121 6.19 -2.63 2.46
CA LEU A 121 5.32 -3.79 2.25
C LEU A 121 5.59 -4.89 3.29
N PHE A 122 6.85 -5.24 3.53
CA PHE A 122 7.23 -6.24 4.53
C PHE A 122 6.69 -5.89 5.92
N VAL A 123 6.96 -4.66 6.39
CA VAL A 123 6.48 -4.21 7.70
C VAL A 123 4.95 -4.13 7.73
N SER A 124 4.29 -3.77 6.62
CA SER A 124 2.82 -3.77 6.53
C SER A 124 2.25 -5.18 6.73
N PHE A 125 2.86 -6.21 6.13
CA PHE A 125 2.42 -7.60 6.33
C PHE A 125 2.70 -8.09 7.74
N VAL A 126 3.89 -7.80 8.29
CA VAL A 126 4.19 -8.12 9.70
C VAL A 126 3.18 -7.44 10.62
N TYR A 127 2.83 -6.18 10.36
CA TYR A 127 1.82 -5.47 11.15
C TYR A 127 0.44 -6.13 11.07
N LEU A 128 0.01 -6.55 9.88
CA LEU A 128 -1.25 -7.28 9.70
C LEU A 128 -1.24 -8.64 10.42
N LEU A 129 -0.11 -9.37 10.41
CA LEU A 129 0.01 -10.64 11.14
C LEU A 129 -0.12 -10.45 12.65
N LEU A 130 0.48 -9.38 13.18
CA LEU A 130 0.52 -9.11 14.63
C LEU A 130 -0.67 -8.25 15.10
N LEU A 131 -1.59 -7.89 14.20
CA LEU A 131 -2.67 -6.95 14.50
C LEU A 131 -3.63 -7.49 15.57
N ASP A 132 -3.87 -8.79 15.54
CA ASP A 132 -4.81 -9.49 16.41
C ASP A 132 -4.13 -10.32 17.51
N ASP A 133 -2.83 -10.13 17.73
CA ASP A 133 -2.08 -10.81 18.80
C ASP A 133 -2.67 -10.54 20.19
N ASN A 134 -3.40 -9.44 20.38
CA ASN A 134 -4.09 -9.12 21.62
C ASN A 134 -5.36 -9.98 21.87
N LEU A 135 -5.74 -10.83 20.92
CA LEU A 135 -6.85 -11.77 21.02
C LEU A 135 -6.39 -13.21 21.29
N ASP A 136 -5.11 -13.45 21.57
CA ASP A 136 -4.52 -14.77 21.84
C ASP A 136 -5.23 -15.55 22.96
N GLN A 137 -5.74 -14.85 23.99
CA GLN A 137 -6.51 -15.43 25.09
C GLN A 137 -8.03 -15.47 24.84
N THR A 138 -8.49 -14.96 23.69
CA THR A 138 -9.91 -14.94 23.33
C THR A 138 -10.31 -16.25 22.66
N ARG A 139 -11.42 -16.87 23.08
CA ARG A 139 -11.90 -18.08 22.41
C ARG A 139 -12.27 -17.76 20.97
N GLN A 140 -11.90 -18.63 20.04
CA GLN A 140 -12.14 -18.43 18.61
C GLN A 140 -13.61 -18.16 18.25
N THR A 141 -14.57 -18.74 19.00
CA THR A 141 -16.01 -18.50 18.82
C THR A 141 -16.45 -17.08 19.18
N ASP A 142 -15.65 -16.41 20.00
CA ASP A 142 -15.93 -15.08 20.53
C ASP A 142 -15.20 -13.99 19.72
N ILE A 143 -14.31 -14.40 18.78
CA ILE A 143 -13.61 -13.49 17.88
C ILE A 143 -14.58 -13.04 16.76
N PRO A 144 -14.88 -11.74 16.66
CA PRO A 144 -15.74 -11.23 15.61
C PRO A 144 -15.03 -11.31 14.24
N VAL A 145 -15.67 -11.94 13.26
CA VAL A 145 -15.20 -11.99 11.87
C VAL A 145 -15.80 -10.82 11.09
N PHE A 146 -14.98 -10.15 10.27
CA PHE A 146 -15.34 -8.94 9.53
C PHE A 146 -15.24 -9.13 8.02
#